data_AF-A0A432V3V1-F1
#
_entry.id   AF-A0A432V3V1-F1
#
_cell.length_a   1.000
_cell.length_b   1.000
_cell.length_c   1.000
_cell.angle_alpha   90.00
_cell.angle_beta   90.00
_cell.angle_gamma   90.00
#
_symmetry.space_group_name_H-M   'P 1'
#
loop_
_entity.id
_entity.type
_entity.pdbx_description
1 polymer ?
#
loop_
_entity_poly.entity_id
_entity_poly.type
_entity_poly.pdbx_seq_one_letter_code
_entity_poly.pdbx_strand_id
1 'polypeptide(L)'
;MPIAFATMLAICLVFAEPALAQSSGAFAPLETAVQMIVDFITGPFGRLLAIIAVIALGFLAFAGRLSWFTAGAVVLGIGLVFGAPAIVDEMIAAVGN
;
A
#
# COMPACT_ATOMS: atom_id res chain seq x y z
N MET A 1 36.63 -38.37 -6.70
CA MET A 1 35.17 -38.39 -6.47
C MET A 1 34.59 -37.25 -5.60
N PRO A 2 35.34 -36.34 -4.93
CA PRO A 2 34.72 -35.21 -4.20
C PRO A 2 34.48 -33.96 -5.07
N ILE A 3 35.29 -33.76 -6.11
CA ILE A 3 35.25 -32.56 -6.96
C ILE A 3 33.95 -32.52 -7.79
N ALA A 4 33.48 -33.68 -8.28
CA ALA A 4 32.22 -33.79 -9.02
C ALA A 4 30.99 -33.46 -8.15
N PHE A 5 31.03 -33.78 -6.86
CA PHE A 5 29.96 -33.47 -5.92
C PHE A 5 29.91 -31.96 -5.62
N ALA A 6 31.08 -31.34 -5.45
CA ALA A 6 31.20 -29.89 -5.24
C ALA A 6 30.71 -29.08 -6.45
N THR A 7 31.03 -29.52 -7.67
CA THR A 7 30.54 -28.83 -8.89
C THR A 7 29.04 -28.99 -9.07
N MET A 8 28.47 -30.15 -8.73
CA MET A 8 27.03 -30.39 -8.79
C MET A 8 26.27 -29.54 -7.75
N LEU A 9 26.84 -29.38 -6.56
CA LEU A 9 26.27 -28.52 -5.51
C LEU A 9 26.39 -27.03 -5.84
N ALA A 10 27.47 -26.60 -6.49
CA ALA A 10 27.64 -25.24 -6.98
C ALA A 10 26.66 -24.92 -8.13
N ILE A 11 26.42 -25.87 -9.03
CA ILE A 11 25.39 -25.75 -10.08
C ILE A 11 24.00 -25.70 -9.47
N CYS A 12 23.69 -26.49 -8.44
CA CYS A 12 22.45 -26.39 -7.68
C CYS A 12 22.27 -25.07 -6.93
N LEU A 13 23.35 -24.32 -6.62
CA LEU A 13 23.29 -22.98 -6.00
C LEU A 13 23.15 -21.86 -7.03
N VAL A 14 23.60 -22.07 -8.27
CA VAL A 14 23.45 -21.13 -9.39
C VAL A 14 22.09 -21.32 -10.09
N PHE A 15 21.58 -22.55 -10.11
CA PHE A 15 20.19 -22.93 -10.44
C PHE A 15 19.32 -23.08 -9.20
N ALA A 16 19.80 -22.66 -8.01
CA ALA A 16 18.91 -22.22 -6.95
C ALA A 16 18.35 -20.88 -7.41
N GLU A 17 17.51 -20.96 -8.44
CA GLU A 17 16.44 -20.03 -8.65
C GLU A 17 15.82 -19.77 -7.27
N PRO A 18 15.33 -18.55 -6.98
CA PRO A 18 14.48 -18.31 -5.83
C PRO A 18 13.12 -19.01 -6.04
N ALA A 19 13.11 -20.29 -6.44
CA ALA A 19 11.97 -21.06 -6.90
C ALA A 19 11.23 -21.80 -5.78
N LEU A 20 11.49 -21.44 -4.51
CA LEU A 20 10.59 -21.73 -3.39
C LEU A 20 10.30 -20.49 -2.52
N ALA A 21 10.66 -19.29 -2.99
CA ALA A 21 10.24 -18.01 -2.42
C ALA A 21 9.71 -17.01 -3.47
N GLN A 22 9.69 -17.39 -4.76
CA GLN A 22 8.86 -16.74 -5.75
C GLN A 22 7.40 -16.93 -5.31
N SER A 23 6.72 -15.82 -5.12
CA SER A 23 5.28 -15.69 -4.93
C SER A 23 4.44 -16.23 -6.11
N SER A 24 4.91 -17.24 -6.84
CA SER A 24 4.22 -17.92 -7.94
C SER A 24 3.21 -18.95 -7.43
N GLY A 25 2.40 -18.62 -6.42
CA GLY A 25 1.46 -19.55 -5.83
C GLY A 25 0.10 -18.92 -5.61
N ALA A 26 -0.79 -18.95 -6.61
CA ALA A 26 -2.23 -18.60 -6.56
C ALA A 26 -2.64 -17.21 -6.01
N PHE A 27 -1.76 -16.51 -5.28
CA PHE A 27 -1.98 -15.26 -4.56
C PHE A 27 -1.34 -14.07 -5.26
N ALA A 28 -0.44 -14.27 -6.22
CA ALA A 28 0.08 -13.17 -7.05
C ALA A 28 -1.04 -12.37 -7.76
N PRO A 29 -2.08 -13.01 -8.35
CA PRO A 29 -3.21 -12.27 -8.90
C PRO A 29 -4.03 -11.55 -7.83
N LEU A 30 -4.12 -12.12 -6.62
CA LEU A 30 -4.85 -11.52 -5.50
C LEU A 30 -4.13 -10.29 -4.96
N GLU A 31 -2.82 -10.38 -4.76
CA GLU A 31 -1.96 -9.27 -4.36
C GLU A 31 -2.04 -8.13 -5.38
N THR A 32 -1.93 -8.47 -6.67
CA THR A 32 -2.07 -7.49 -7.78
C THR A 32 -3.47 -6.85 -7.78
N ALA A 33 -4.52 -7.63 -7.55
CA ALA A 33 -5.88 -7.12 -7.50
C ALA A 33 -6.09 -6.16 -6.31
N VAL A 34 -5.53 -6.47 -5.14
CA VAL A 34 -5.60 -5.60 -3.96
C VAL A 34 -4.76 -4.33 -4.16
N GLN A 35 -3.57 -4.43 -4.75
CA GLN A 35 -2.75 -3.26 -5.11
C GLN A 35 -3.49 -2.33 -6.09
N MET A 36 -4.14 -2.89 -7.12
CA MET A 36 -4.96 -2.12 -8.05
C MET A 36 -6.11 -1.37 -7.34
N ILE A 37 -6.72 -1.95 -6.31
CA ILE A 37 -7.76 -1.29 -5.51
C ILE A 37 -7.16 -0.15 -4.69
N VAL A 38 -6.02 -0.39 -4.03
CA VAL A 38 -5.33 0.63 -3.23
C VAL A 38 -4.87 1.79 -4.13
N ASP A 39 -4.31 1.50 -5.30
CA ASP A 39 -3.89 2.50 -6.28
C ASP A 39 -5.07 3.28 -6.84
N PHE A 40 -6.21 2.64 -7.04
CA PHE A 40 -7.44 3.32 -7.45
C PHE A 40 -7.95 4.29 -6.38
N ILE A 41 -7.95 3.88 -5.11
CA ILE A 41 -8.38 4.71 -3.97
C ILE A 41 -7.38 5.82 -3.67
N THR A 42 -6.08 5.55 -3.72
CA THR A 42 -5.03 6.53 -3.36
C THR A 42 -4.61 7.39 -4.56
N GLY A 43 -5.00 6.98 -5.76
CA GLY A 43 -4.68 7.65 -7.01
C GLY A 43 -5.61 8.82 -7.39
N PRO A 44 -5.69 9.16 -8.69
CA PRO A 44 -6.44 10.34 -9.16
C PRO A 44 -7.92 10.29 -8.81
N PHE A 45 -8.53 9.10 -8.80
CA PHE A 45 -9.94 8.94 -8.52
C PHE A 45 -10.29 9.29 -7.07
N GLY A 46 -9.59 8.72 -6.08
CA GLY A 46 -9.85 9.09 -4.69
C GLY A 46 -9.52 10.54 -4.39
N ARG A 47 -8.53 11.14 -5.08
CA ARG A 47 -8.28 12.58 -4.99
C ARG A 47 -9.51 13.40 -5.39
N LEU A 48 -10.21 13.02 -6.46
CA LEU A 48 -11.46 13.68 -6.87
C LEU A 48 -12.53 13.55 -5.78
N LEU A 49 -12.68 12.38 -5.16
CA LEU A 49 -13.62 12.19 -4.05
C LEU A 49 -13.27 13.06 -2.84
N ALA A 50 -11.99 13.17 -2.49
CA ALA A 50 -11.54 14.04 -1.41
C ALA A 50 -11.83 15.51 -1.70
N ILE A 51 -11.64 15.96 -2.94
CA ILE A 51 -11.99 17.33 -3.37
C ILE A 51 -13.50 17.57 -3.20
N ILE A 52 -14.35 16.61 -3.58
CA ILE A 52 -15.81 16.71 -3.39
C ILE A 52 -16.16 16.83 -1.90
N ALA A 53 -15.52 16.05 -1.03
CA ALA A 53 -15.73 16.13 0.42
C ALA A 53 -15.34 17.51 0.99
N VAL A 54 -14.24 18.09 0.52
CA VAL A 54 -13.81 19.44 0.92
C VAL A 54 -14.78 20.51 0.40
N ILE A 55 -15.31 20.36 -0.82
CA ILE A 55 -16.33 21.26 -1.38
C ILE A 55 -17.59 21.22 -0.52
N ALA A 56 -18.07 20.03 -0.14
CA ALA A 56 -19.22 19.88 0.75
C ALA A 56 -18.99 20.55 2.12
N LEU A 57 -17.76 20.46 2.65
CA LEU A 57 -17.38 21.17 3.87
C LEU A 57 -17.42 22.70 3.71
N GLY A 58 -17.02 23.22 2.54
CA GLY A 58 -17.14 24.64 2.21
C GLY A 58 -18.59 25.13 2.21
N PHE A 59 -19.53 24.34 1.70
CA PHE A 59 -20.96 24.66 1.79
C PHE A 59 -21.49 24.64 3.23
N LEU A 60 -21.03 23.69 4.05
CA LEU A 60 -21.34 23.63 5.49
C LEU A 60 -20.79 24.84 6.27
N ALA A 61 -19.65 25.39 5.84
CA ALA A 61 -19.09 26.65 6.34
C ALA A 61 -20.02 27.83 6.07
N PHE A 62 -20.54 27.94 4.84
CA PHE A 62 -21.48 29.01 4.49
C PHE A 62 -22.84 28.89 5.19
N ALA A 63 -23.27 27.68 5.52
CA ALA A 63 -24.48 27.45 6.31
C ALA A 63 -24.35 27.90 7.79
N GLY A 64 -23.16 28.38 8.22
CA GLY A 64 -22.90 28.82 9.59
C GLY A 64 -22.86 27.68 10.61
N ARG A 65 -22.88 26.42 10.15
CA ARG A 65 -22.92 25.21 10.99
C ARG A 65 -21.60 24.43 11.00
N LEU A 66 -20.51 25.03 10.52
CA LEU A 66 -19.21 24.39 10.55
C LEU A 66 -18.65 24.39 11.97
N SER A 67 -18.51 23.20 12.53
CA SER A 67 -17.73 23.02 13.75
C SER A 67 -16.27 22.79 13.41
N TRP A 68 -15.37 23.33 14.23
CA TRP A 68 -13.93 23.08 14.11
C TRP A 68 -13.59 21.59 14.18
N PHE A 69 -14.36 20.83 14.97
CA PHE A 69 -14.25 19.37 15.03
C PHE A 69 -14.60 18.69 13.71
N THR A 70 -15.63 19.15 13.01
CA THR A 70 -16.01 18.61 11.69
C THR A 70 -14.96 18.93 10.63
N ALA A 71 -14.43 20.15 10.63
CA ALA A 71 -13.34 20.54 9.73
C ALA A 71 -12.08 19.71 9.98
N GLY A 72 -11.66 19.61 11.23
CA GLY A 72 -10.50 18.80 11.62
C GLY A 72 -10.67 17.32 11.28
N ALA A 73 -11.86 16.74 11.53
CA ALA A 73 -12.13 15.34 11.22
C ALA A 73 -12.02 15.03 9.72
N VAL A 74 -12.51 15.91 8.84
CA VAL A 74 -12.41 15.70 7.38
C VAL A 74 -10.98 15.83 6.90
N VAL A 75 -10.24 16.84 7.36
CA VAL A 75 -8.83 17.02 6.98
C VAL A 75 -7.97 15.85 7.48
N LEU A 76 -8.19 15.41 8.72
CA LEU A 76 -7.51 14.25 9.30
C LEU A 76 -7.85 12.98 8.52
N GLY A 77 -9.12 12.76 8.19
CA GLY A 77 -9.57 11.60 7.42
C GLY A 77 -8.93 11.54 6.04
N ILE A 78 -8.88 12.67 5.33
CA ILE A 78 -8.18 12.78 4.04
C ILE A 78 -6.69 12.47 4.21
N GLY A 79 -6.04 13.08 5.21
CA GLY A 79 -4.63 12.83 5.50
C GLY A 79 -4.32 11.36 5.80
N LEU A 80 -5.21 10.68 6.54
CA LEU A 80 -5.07 9.24 6.84
C LEU A 80 -5.30 8.37 5.61
N VAL A 81 -6.27 8.68 4.74
CA VAL A 81 -6.53 7.88 3.52
C VAL A 81 -5.35 7.95 2.56
N PHE A 82 -4.79 9.14 2.32
CA PHE A 82 -3.65 9.29 1.40
C PHE A 82 -2.30 8.97 2.04
N GLY A 83 -2.18 9.09 3.36
CA GLY A 83 -0.97 8.76 4.11
C GLY A 83 -0.86 7.29 4.53
N ALA A 84 -1.94 6.50 4.39
CA ALA A 84 -1.99 5.11 4.84
C ALA A 84 -0.82 4.24 4.33
N PRO A 85 -0.40 4.28 3.04
CA PRO A 85 0.69 3.45 2.57
C PRO A 85 2.00 3.71 3.33
N ALA A 86 2.40 4.97 3.43
CA ALA A 86 3.62 5.36 4.14
C ALA A 86 3.58 5.00 5.63
N ILE A 87 2.43 5.14 6.29
CA ILE A 87 2.28 4.77 7.71
C ILE A 87 2.49 3.25 7.89
N VAL A 88 1.88 2.45 7.02
CA VAL A 88 1.99 0.98 7.08
C VAL A 88 3.42 0.54 6.74
N ASP A 89 4.04 1.15 5.73
CA ASP A 89 5.42 0.84 5.31
C ASP A 89 6.43 1.10 6.44
N GLU A 90 6.33 2.23 7.13
CA GLU A 90 7.19 2.57 8.27
C GLU A 90 6.97 1.61 9.46
N MET A 91 5.72 1.19 9.70
CA MET A 91 5.44 0.18 10.74
C MET A 91 6.07 -1.17 10.41
N ILE A 92 6.01 -1.61 9.16
CA ILE A 92 6.66 -2.86 8.71
C ILE A 92 8.18 -2.72 8.86
N ALA A 93 8.76 -1.59 8.46
CA ALA A 93 10.20 -1.33 8.60
C ALA A 93 10.65 -1.37 10.07
N ALA A 94 9.86 -0.82 10.99
CA ALA A 94 10.17 -0.81 12.42
C ALA A 94 10.09 -2.19 13.09
N VAL A 95 9.24 -3.09 12.60
CA VAL A 95 9.10 -4.48 13.11
C VAL A 95 10.08 -5.45 12.45
N GLY A 96 10.57 -5.13 11.24
CA GLY A 96 11.54 -5.93 10.51
C GLY A 96 13.00 -5.81 11.00
N ASN A 97 13.25 -5.02 12.05
CA ASN A 97 14.55 -4.83 12.72
C ASN A 97 14.53 -5.43 14.14
#